data_AF-A0A970SLF1-F1
#
_entry.id   AF-A0A970SLF1-F1
#
_cell.length_a   1.000
_cell.length_b   1.000
_cell.length_c   1.000
_cell.angle_alpha   90.00
_cell.angle_beta   90.00
_cell.angle_gamma   90.00
#
_symmetry.space_group_name_H-M   'P 1'
#
loop_
_entity.id
_entity.type
_entity.pdbx_description
1 polymer ?
#
loop_
_entity_poly.entity_id
_entity_poly.type
_entity_poly.pdbx_seq_one_letter_code
_entity_poly.pdbx_strand_id
1 'polypeptide(L)'
;MINIIDNNLKAFVSDKEIDIQKDKAKKAYSQLISRGYKGNDFLGWLYLPKENIDILDSIKDRAKSLAKISELVVVIGIGGSYLGARAVIEALGNSMSYLDYSVGNPLVIYAGHHIGEDYMTDLLSILDKKEYSLIVISKSGTT
;
A
#
# COMPACT_ATOMS: atom_id res chain seq x y z
N MET A 1 -2.72 17.22 11.37
CA MET A 1 -1.47 17.02 12.12
C MET A 1 -1.60 15.69 12.85
N ILE A 2 -0.67 14.76 12.67
CA ILE A 2 -0.66 13.49 13.43
C ILE A 2 -0.04 13.79 14.80
N ASN A 3 -0.75 13.47 15.87
CA ASN A 3 -0.29 13.69 17.24
C ASN A 3 0.07 12.36 17.89
N ILE A 4 1.23 12.30 18.54
CA ILE A 4 1.63 11.17 19.38
C ILE A 4 1.22 11.50 20.81
N ILE A 5 0.41 10.64 21.43
CA ILE A 5 -0.05 10.78 22.82
C ILE A 5 0.50 9.59 23.62
N ASP A 6 1.38 9.85 24.58
CA ASP A 6 2.12 8.84 25.34
C ASP A 6 1.73 8.77 26.82
N ASN A 7 0.65 9.43 27.23
CA ASN A 7 0.20 9.51 28.63
C ASN A 7 0.09 8.13 29.31
N ASN A 8 -0.36 7.11 28.58
CA ASN A 8 -0.54 5.75 29.10
C ASN A 8 0.78 4.96 29.21
N LEU A 9 1.89 5.47 28.67
CA LEU A 9 3.21 4.83 28.76
C LEU A 9 3.95 5.22 30.03
N LYS A 10 3.61 6.35 30.66
CA LYS A 10 4.34 6.92 31.81
C LYS A 10 4.38 6.03 33.05
N ALA A 11 3.45 5.08 33.17
CA ALA A 11 3.45 4.07 34.23
C ALA A 11 4.50 2.97 34.03
N PHE A 12 5.02 2.82 32.81
CA PHE A 12 5.92 1.72 32.41
C PHE A 12 7.29 2.22 31.95
N VAL A 13 7.36 3.44 31.43
CA VAL A 13 8.58 4.06 30.91
C VAL A 13 8.64 5.50 31.40
N SER A 14 9.73 5.86 32.05
CA SER A 14 9.97 7.22 32.53
C SER A 14 10.52 8.13 31.42
N ASP A 15 10.29 9.44 31.54
CA ASP A 15 10.86 10.44 30.62
C ASP A 15 12.38 10.35 30.54
N LYS A 16 13.04 9.98 31.65
CA LYS A 16 14.50 9.79 31.70
C LYS A 16 14.96 8.61 30.83
N GLU A 17 14.22 7.51 30.80
CA GLU A 17 14.55 6.35 29.96
C GLU A 17 14.39 6.67 28.47
N ILE A 18 13.37 7.46 28.12
CA ILE A 18 13.19 7.99 26.75
C ILE A 18 14.34 8.93 26.40
N ASP A 19 14.70 9.84 27.31
CA ASP A 19 15.74 10.84 27.09
C ASP A 19 17.11 10.22 26.84
N ILE A 20 17.45 9.13 27.52
CA ILE A 20 18.71 8.40 27.29
C ILE A 20 18.78 7.82 25.86
N GLN A 21 17.64 7.56 25.20
CA GLN A 21 17.63 7.09 23.81
C GLN A 21 17.81 8.21 22.78
N LYS A 22 17.71 9.50 23.16
CA LYS A 22 17.77 10.63 22.21
C LYS A 22 19.05 10.64 21.38
N ASP A 23 20.20 10.40 22.00
CA ASP A 23 21.48 10.43 21.27
C ASP A 23 21.61 9.26 20.29
N LYS A 24 21.08 8.09 20.67
CA LYS A 24 20.98 6.94 19.77
C LYS A 24 20.07 7.23 18.58
N ALA A 25 18.90 7.84 18.83
CA ALA A 25 17.97 8.23 17.77
C ALA A 25 18.56 9.28 16.82
N LYS A 26 19.23 10.32 17.35
CA LYS A 26 19.94 11.33 16.54
C LYS A 26 21.03 10.70 15.68
N LYS A 27 21.83 9.79 16.25
CA LYS A 27 22.87 9.09 15.50
C LYS A 27 22.28 8.25 14.36
N ALA A 28 21.20 7.50 14.63
CA ALA A 28 20.50 6.72 13.63
C ALA A 28 19.92 7.60 12.51
N TYR A 29 19.30 8.74 12.87
CA TYR A 29 18.82 9.72 11.91
C TYR A 29 19.95 10.27 11.02
N SER A 30 21.07 10.69 11.61
CA SER A 30 22.22 11.18 10.85
C SER A 30 22.77 10.13 9.89
N GLN A 31 22.84 8.86 10.30
CA GLN A 31 23.26 7.75 9.43
C GLN A 31 22.26 7.48 8.29
N LEU A 32 20.96 7.59 8.58
CA LEU A 32 19.89 7.41 7.60
C LEU A 32 20.00 8.46 6.49
N ILE A 33 20.11 9.74 6.87
CA ILE A 33 20.21 10.86 5.92
C ILE A 33 21.54 10.87 5.18
N SER A 34 22.66 10.53 5.85
CA SER A 34 23.98 10.47 5.21
C SER A 34 24.18 9.23 4.33
N ARG A 35 23.22 8.29 4.30
CA ARG A 35 23.34 6.98 3.63
C ARG A 35 24.56 6.19 4.12
N GLY A 36 25.01 6.40 5.35
CA GLY A 36 26.27 5.88 5.88
C GLY A 36 26.21 4.46 6.47
N TYR A 37 25.25 3.61 6.04
CA TYR A 37 25.03 2.28 6.62
C TYR A 37 24.72 1.22 5.55
N LYS A 38 24.86 -0.06 5.92
CA LYS A 38 24.58 -1.20 5.04
C LYS A 38 23.08 -1.26 4.66
N GLY A 39 22.77 -1.31 3.38
CA GLY A 39 21.39 -1.31 2.88
C GLY A 39 20.86 0.07 2.47
N ASN A 40 21.76 1.06 2.36
CA ASN A 40 21.44 2.40 1.86
C ASN A 40 20.91 2.43 0.40
N ASP A 41 21.07 1.35 -0.37
CA ASP A 41 20.52 1.19 -1.72
C ASP A 41 18.97 1.21 -1.73
N PHE A 42 18.32 0.94 -0.59
CA PHE A 42 16.86 0.82 -0.48
C PHE A 42 16.19 2.04 0.16
N LEU A 43 16.78 3.23 0.02
CA LEU A 43 16.33 4.48 0.65
C LEU A 43 15.49 5.41 -0.24
N GLY A 44 15.06 4.96 -1.41
CA GLY A 44 14.25 5.78 -2.33
C GLY A 44 12.95 6.32 -1.69
N TRP A 45 12.39 5.62 -0.70
CA TRP A 45 11.18 6.04 0.01
C TRP A 45 11.32 7.35 0.80
N LEU A 46 12.54 7.75 1.18
CA LEU A 46 12.76 8.99 1.95
C LEU A 46 12.32 10.25 1.19
N TYR A 47 12.47 10.23 -0.14
CA TYR A 47 12.22 11.37 -1.00
C TYR A 47 11.06 11.15 -1.98
N LEU A 48 10.52 9.93 -2.02
CA LEU A 48 9.41 9.54 -2.91
C LEU A 48 8.19 10.49 -2.89
N PRO A 49 7.75 11.09 -1.77
CA PRO A 49 6.63 12.04 -1.82
C PRO A 49 6.94 13.36 -2.53
N LYS A 50 8.22 13.71 -2.69
CA LYS A 50 8.70 14.95 -3.34
C LYS A 50 9.16 14.70 -4.76
N GLU A 51 9.80 13.56 -4.98
CA GLU A 51 10.29 13.11 -6.28
C GLU A 51 9.16 12.41 -7.03
N ASN A 52 9.10 12.51 -8.36
CA ASN A 52 8.07 11.84 -9.18
C ASN A 52 6.63 12.38 -9.01
N ILE A 53 6.47 13.67 -8.71
CA ILE A 53 5.14 14.30 -8.77
C ILE A 53 4.55 14.24 -10.20
N ASP A 54 5.43 14.28 -11.21
CA ASP A 54 5.04 14.35 -12.63
C ASP A 54 4.37 13.08 -13.15
N ILE A 55 4.63 11.91 -12.55
CA ILE A 55 3.99 10.65 -12.98
C ILE A 55 2.57 10.51 -12.44
N LEU A 56 2.17 11.31 -11.45
CA LEU A 56 0.86 11.17 -10.80
C LEU A 56 -0.28 11.41 -11.77
N ASP A 57 -0.14 12.36 -12.70
CA ASP A 57 -1.20 12.65 -13.66
C ASP A 57 -1.34 11.52 -14.69
N SER A 58 -0.24 10.92 -15.13
CA SER A 58 -0.27 9.70 -15.95
C SER A 58 -0.95 8.53 -15.24
N ILE A 59 -0.66 8.32 -13.95
CA ILE A 59 -1.32 7.29 -13.13
C ILE A 59 -2.82 7.56 -13.01
N LYS A 60 -3.23 8.80 -12.73
CA LYS A 60 -4.65 9.19 -12.62
C LYS A 60 -5.38 8.97 -13.95
N ASP A 61 -4.77 9.33 -15.06
CA ASP A 61 -5.40 9.17 -16.38
C ASP A 61 -5.53 7.71 -16.78
N ARG A 62 -4.55 6.87 -16.42
CA ARG A 62 -4.65 5.43 -16.58
C ARG A 62 -5.74 4.83 -15.67
N ALA A 63 -5.83 5.27 -14.41
CA ALA A 63 -6.87 4.83 -13.49
C ALA A 63 -8.27 5.20 -14.00
N LYS A 64 -8.47 6.43 -14.49
CA LYS A 64 -9.74 6.85 -15.12
C LYS A 64 -10.09 6.01 -16.34
N SER A 65 -9.09 5.70 -17.18
CA SER A 65 -9.31 4.88 -18.38
C SER A 65 -9.70 3.44 -18.01
N LEU A 66 -9.03 2.85 -17.01
CA LEU A 66 -9.39 1.52 -16.48
C LEU A 66 -10.80 1.50 -15.88
N ALA A 67 -11.16 2.52 -15.10
CA ALA A 67 -12.46 2.62 -14.45
C ALA A 67 -13.64 2.73 -15.43
N LYS A 68 -13.42 3.24 -16.65
CA LYS A 68 -14.46 3.33 -17.70
C LYS A 68 -14.79 1.98 -18.35
N ILE A 69 -13.87 1.02 -18.27
CA ILE A 69 -13.98 -0.27 -18.99
C ILE A 69 -14.05 -1.46 -18.04
N SER A 70 -14.07 -1.24 -16.73
CA SER A 70 -14.00 -2.31 -15.73
C SER A 70 -15.15 -2.18 -14.74
N GLU A 71 -15.85 -3.27 -14.50
CA GLU A 71 -16.65 -3.47 -13.29
C GLU A 71 -15.74 -3.88 -12.13
N LEU A 72 -14.69 -4.66 -12.41
CA LEU A 72 -13.73 -5.16 -11.43
C LEU A 72 -12.29 -4.82 -11.80
N VAL A 73 -11.47 -4.48 -10.81
CA VAL A 73 -10.01 -4.41 -10.98
C VAL A 73 -9.37 -5.45 -10.07
N VAL A 74 -8.68 -6.43 -10.66
CA VAL A 74 -7.98 -7.46 -9.90
C VAL A 74 -6.51 -7.07 -9.76
N VAL A 75 -6.09 -6.79 -8.53
CA VAL A 75 -4.69 -6.55 -8.18
C VAL A 75 -4.04 -7.89 -7.84
N ILE A 76 -3.04 -8.28 -8.64
CA ILE A 76 -2.30 -9.53 -8.48
C ILE A 76 -0.94 -9.22 -7.87
N GLY A 77 -0.73 -9.65 -6.63
CA GLY A 77 0.52 -9.44 -5.90
C GLY A 77 0.45 -9.95 -4.46
N ILE A 78 1.60 -10.05 -3.82
CA ILE A 78 1.74 -10.49 -2.42
C ILE A 78 2.69 -9.57 -1.65
N GLY A 79 2.60 -9.58 -0.32
CA GLY A 79 3.46 -8.78 0.56
C GLY A 79 3.28 -7.29 0.32
N GLY A 80 4.38 -6.56 0.05
CA GLY A 80 4.35 -5.12 -0.20
C GLY A 80 3.54 -4.71 -1.44
N SER A 81 3.48 -5.58 -2.46
CA SER A 81 2.68 -5.37 -3.68
C SER A 81 1.16 -5.46 -3.45
N TYR A 82 0.73 -5.89 -2.26
CA TYR A 82 -0.66 -6.15 -1.90
C TYR A 82 -1.11 -5.29 -0.71
N LEU A 83 -0.40 -5.37 0.41
CA LEU A 83 -0.83 -4.78 1.67
C LEU A 83 -0.94 -3.26 1.62
N GLY A 84 -0.06 -2.58 0.89
CA GLY A 84 -0.09 -1.12 0.77
C GLY A 84 -1.36 -0.62 0.06
N ALA A 85 -1.69 -1.23 -1.08
CA ALA A 85 -2.90 -0.91 -1.83
C ALA A 85 -4.15 -1.23 -1.01
N ARG A 86 -4.21 -2.44 -0.42
CA ARG A 86 -5.33 -2.88 0.40
C ARG A 86 -5.59 -1.97 1.60
N ALA A 87 -4.55 -1.63 2.36
CA ALA A 87 -4.69 -0.78 3.53
C ALA A 87 -5.27 0.61 3.20
N VAL A 88 -4.82 1.24 2.11
CA VAL A 88 -5.31 2.57 1.70
C VAL A 88 -6.73 2.49 1.16
N ILE A 89 -7.02 1.50 0.30
CA ILE A 89 -8.36 1.32 -0.29
C ILE A 89 -9.38 1.00 0.79
N GLU A 90 -9.08 0.13 1.75
CA GLU A 90 -10.02 -0.20 2.83
C GLU A 90 -10.17 0.95 3.83
N ALA A 91 -9.09 1.66 4.18
CA ALA A 91 -9.15 2.76 5.14
C ALA A 91 -9.90 4.01 4.62
N LEU A 92 -9.82 4.27 3.31
CA LEU A 92 -10.46 5.43 2.67
C LEU A 92 -11.74 5.08 1.92
N GLY A 93 -11.97 3.79 1.64
CA GLY A 93 -13.11 3.31 0.88
C GLY A 93 -14.40 3.27 1.68
N ASN A 94 -15.52 3.27 0.96
CA ASN A 94 -16.82 3.00 1.57
C ASN A 94 -16.88 1.52 1.98
N SER A 95 -17.27 1.25 3.23
CA SER A 95 -17.41 -0.11 3.76
C SER A 95 -18.45 -0.93 2.99
N MET A 96 -19.40 -0.29 2.32
CA MET A 96 -20.45 -0.88 1.50
C MET A 96 -20.16 -0.77 -0.01
N SER A 97 -18.92 -0.46 -0.40
CA SER A 97 -18.53 -0.34 -1.82
C SER A 97 -18.83 -1.61 -2.64
N TYR A 98 -18.86 -2.78 -1.99
CA TYR A 98 -19.25 -4.05 -2.62
C TYR A 98 -20.74 -4.12 -3.03
N LEU A 99 -21.60 -3.18 -2.62
CA LEU A 99 -22.99 -3.06 -3.04
C LEU A 99 -23.19 -2.11 -4.23
N ASP A 100 -22.16 -1.35 -4.60
CA ASP A 100 -22.21 -0.33 -5.64
C ASP A 100 -21.28 -0.70 -6.80
N TYR A 101 -21.87 -1.26 -7.85
CA TYR A 101 -21.19 -1.63 -9.10
C TYR A 101 -21.35 -0.56 -10.19
N SER A 102 -21.46 0.71 -9.81
CA SER A 102 -21.63 1.80 -10.77
C SER A 102 -20.42 1.94 -11.72
N VAL A 103 -20.73 2.21 -12.99
CA VAL A 103 -19.72 2.44 -14.03
C VAL A 103 -18.85 3.64 -13.64
N GLY A 104 -17.53 3.46 -13.68
CA GLY A 104 -16.57 4.49 -13.27
C GLY A 104 -16.04 4.32 -11.84
N ASN A 105 -16.53 3.34 -11.07
CA ASN A 105 -16.03 3.01 -9.74
C ASN A 105 -15.86 1.48 -9.59
N PRO A 106 -14.85 0.88 -10.26
CA PRO A 106 -14.68 -0.58 -10.22
C PRO A 106 -14.37 -1.08 -8.81
N LEU A 107 -14.95 -2.23 -8.45
CA LEU A 107 -14.60 -2.91 -7.22
C LEU A 107 -13.19 -3.50 -7.34
N VAL A 108 -12.31 -3.16 -6.39
CA VAL A 108 -10.95 -3.71 -6.35
C VAL A 108 -10.94 -5.03 -5.59
N ILE A 109 -10.50 -6.08 -6.26
CA ILE A 109 -10.33 -7.44 -5.72
C ILE A 109 -8.85 -7.83 -5.80
N TYR A 110 -8.41 -8.79 -5.00
CA TYR A 110 -7.01 -9.17 -4.91
C TYR A 110 -6.80 -10.64 -5.31
N ALA A 111 -5.68 -10.96 -5.94
CA ALA A 111 -5.29 -12.34 -6.25
C ALA A 111 -3.78 -12.52 -6.08
N GLY A 112 -3.30 -13.76 -6.10
CA GLY A 112 -1.87 -14.07 -5.97
C GLY A 112 -1.24 -13.83 -4.59
N HIS A 113 -2.04 -13.41 -3.59
CA HIS A 113 -1.57 -13.21 -2.21
C HIS A 113 -1.62 -14.49 -1.35
N HIS A 114 -2.16 -15.58 -1.89
CA HIS A 114 -2.14 -16.94 -1.37
C HIS A 114 -2.47 -17.96 -2.48
N ILE A 115 -2.33 -19.27 -2.20
CA ILE A 115 -2.53 -20.37 -3.16
C ILE A 115 -3.81 -21.18 -2.82
N GLY A 116 -4.83 -20.55 -2.24
CA GLY A 116 -6.13 -21.19 -2.00
C GLY A 116 -6.84 -21.51 -3.32
N GLU A 117 -7.01 -22.80 -3.62
CA GLU A 117 -7.68 -23.28 -4.84
C GLU A 117 -9.16 -22.85 -4.89
N ASP A 118 -9.89 -23.05 -3.78
CA ASP A 118 -11.30 -22.68 -3.67
C ASP A 118 -11.50 -21.19 -3.98
N TYR A 119 -10.66 -20.32 -3.41
CA TYR A 119 -10.68 -18.88 -3.67
C TYR A 119 -10.47 -18.55 -5.14
N MET A 120 -9.50 -19.20 -5.79
CA MET A 120 -9.23 -18.96 -7.21
C MET A 120 -10.39 -19.44 -8.09
N THR A 121 -10.97 -20.60 -7.78
CA THR A 121 -12.14 -21.13 -8.47
C THR A 121 -13.34 -20.19 -8.36
N ASP A 122 -13.61 -19.68 -7.15
CA ASP A 122 -14.69 -18.72 -6.91
C ASP A 122 -14.44 -17.39 -7.63
N LEU A 123 -13.20 -16.87 -7.57
CA LEU A 123 -12.83 -15.64 -8.25
C LEU A 123 -13.02 -15.77 -9.76
N LEU A 124 -12.49 -16.83 -10.38
CA LEU A 124 -12.63 -17.07 -11.82
C LEU A 124 -14.11 -17.16 -12.23
N SER A 125 -14.93 -17.85 -11.43
CA SER A 125 -16.38 -17.96 -11.67
C SER A 125 -17.12 -16.62 -11.66
N ILE A 126 -16.60 -15.62 -10.93
CA ILE A 126 -17.11 -14.25 -10.93
C ILE A 126 -16.58 -13.48 -12.15
N LEU A 127 -15.29 -13.61 -12.45
CA LEU A 127 -14.64 -12.91 -13.57
C LEU A 127 -15.23 -13.31 -14.93
N ASP A 128 -15.67 -14.55 -15.10
CA ASP A 128 -16.36 -15.03 -16.32
C ASP A 128 -17.66 -14.25 -16.64
N LYS A 129 -18.19 -13.48 -15.69
CA LYS A 129 -19.49 -12.79 -15.80
C LYS A 129 -19.36 -11.27 -15.76
N LYS A 130 -18.14 -10.73 -15.70
CA LYS A 130 -17.87 -9.32 -15.41
C LYS A 130 -16.80 -8.76 -16.32
N GLU A 131 -16.91 -7.50 -16.69
CA GLU A 131 -15.82 -6.79 -17.35
C GLU A 131 -14.74 -6.46 -16.31
N TYR A 132 -13.51 -6.89 -16.52
CA TYR A 132 -12.43 -6.69 -15.54
C TYR A 132 -11.10 -6.27 -16.16
N SER A 133 -10.30 -5.60 -15.36
CA SER A 133 -8.90 -5.30 -15.66
C SER A 133 -7.97 -5.94 -14.63
N LEU A 134 -6.74 -6.25 -15.06
CA LEU A 134 -5.71 -6.82 -14.20
C LEU A 134 -4.59 -5.81 -13.96
N ILE A 135 -4.12 -5.74 -12.72
CA ILE A 135 -2.90 -5.02 -12.33
C ILE A 135 -1.96 -6.01 -11.66
N VAL A 136 -0.93 -6.44 -12.38
CA VAL A 136 0.06 -7.41 -11.88
C VAL A 136 1.27 -6.66 -11.34
N ILE A 137 1.60 -6.87 -10.06
CA ILE A 137 2.66 -6.13 -9.36
C ILE A 137 3.67 -7.10 -8.75
N SER A 138 4.78 -7.32 -9.44
CA SER A 138 5.93 -8.08 -8.94
C SER A 138 7.22 -7.39 -9.32
N LYS A 139 8.08 -7.08 -8.35
CA LYS A 139 9.38 -6.45 -8.61
C LYS A 139 10.29 -7.37 -9.42
N SER A 140 10.33 -8.66 -9.09
CA SER A 140 11.16 -9.65 -9.78
C SER A 140 10.49 -10.21 -11.03
N GLY A 141 9.15 -10.19 -11.10
CA GLY A 141 8.38 -10.90 -12.12
C GLY A 141 8.38 -12.42 -11.95
N THR A 142 9.04 -12.94 -10.90
CA THR A 142 9.22 -14.38 -10.65
C THR A 142 8.67 -14.84 -9.30
N THR A 143 8.13 -13.90 -8.52
CA THR A 143 7.35 -14.20 -7.32
C THR A 143 6.07 -14.92 -7.68
#